data_AF-A0AAD5QES8-F1
#
_entry.id   AF-A0AAD5QES8-F1
#
_cell.length_a   1.000
_cell.length_b   1.000
_cell.length_c   1.000
_cell.angle_alpha   90.00
_cell.angle_beta   90.00
_cell.angle_gamma   90.00
#
_symmetry.space_group_name_H-M   'P 1'
#
loop_
_entity.id
_entity.type
_entity.pdbx_description
1 polymer ?
#
loop_
_entity_poly.entity_id
_entity_poly.type
_entity_poly.pdbx_seq_one_letter_code
_entity_poly.pdbx_strand_id
1 'polypeptide(L)'
;MNENDAVDPLQQVFPYWLSLVDYLKLKAFVELTISSSVRQGIQQLIRLSGLGAMKPNTVVLGFHEVSPVNTILQESQLLKDLRYSKIDRAAVVEYFTAKDYMPKELSGNLERLTSSDYVNVLKDVLHMTKSLCVARHFHKLDKEALSQSWNQKRFIDVWPVDLQRPVETGLGWDNSSLFLLQLACILSMSSRWRSHSRLRVFICVNSLQDMHRRDRQLKQMLDMLRIKAESIVVPWDHVVCHFPQISGPLVNTQRPTIDLPGSYLSAFNEMIKRYSEEAAITLLNLPLPPDDANNMLTGLEFVTYS
;
A
#
# COMPACT_ATOMS: atom_id res chain seq x y z
N MET A 1 45.36 -13.46 2.21
CA MET A 1 44.16 -13.08 1.43
C MET A 1 43.98 -14.18 0.42
N ASN A 2 43.04 -15.10 0.65
CA ASN A 2 42.81 -16.23 -0.26
C ASN A 2 42.05 -15.73 -1.50
N GLU A 3 42.49 -16.14 -2.68
CA GLU A 3 41.96 -15.74 -4.00
C GLU A 3 40.53 -16.25 -4.32
N ASN A 4 39.80 -16.80 -3.34
CA ASN A 4 38.45 -17.35 -3.55
C ASN A 4 37.29 -16.41 -3.16
N ASP A 5 37.55 -15.19 -2.68
CA ASP A 5 36.52 -14.24 -2.20
C ASP A 5 36.22 -13.07 -3.16
N ALA A 6 36.63 -13.14 -4.42
CA ALA A 6 36.58 -11.99 -5.36
C ALA A 6 35.29 -11.88 -6.20
N VAL A 7 34.17 -12.47 -5.77
CA VAL A 7 32.89 -12.40 -6.51
C VAL A 7 31.88 -11.62 -5.69
N ASP A 8 31.28 -10.60 -6.31
CA ASP A 8 30.20 -9.81 -5.70
C ASP A 8 29.06 -10.74 -5.24
N PRO A 9 28.70 -10.76 -3.95
CA PRO A 9 27.66 -11.66 -3.44
C PRO A 9 26.29 -11.39 -4.08
N LEU A 10 26.03 -10.17 -4.59
CA LEU A 10 24.79 -9.90 -5.32
C LEU A 10 24.73 -10.65 -6.66
N GLN A 11 25.86 -10.89 -7.32
CA GLN A 11 25.89 -11.64 -8.59
C GLN A 11 25.43 -13.09 -8.41
N GLN A 12 25.67 -13.68 -7.24
CA GLN A 12 25.22 -15.03 -6.91
C GLN A 12 23.70 -15.08 -6.66
N VAL A 13 23.15 -14.03 -6.04
CA VAL A 13 21.74 -13.96 -5.64
C VAL A 13 20.82 -13.45 -6.76
N PHE A 14 21.34 -12.60 -7.66
CA PHE A 14 20.58 -11.96 -8.73
C PHE A 14 19.77 -12.93 -9.63
N PRO A 15 20.30 -14.09 -10.06
CA PRO A 15 19.55 -15.02 -10.91
C PRO A 15 18.29 -15.61 -10.26
N TYR A 16 18.28 -15.77 -8.93
CA TYR A 16 17.11 -16.26 -8.18
C TYR A 16 15.96 -15.25 -8.21
N TRP A 17 16.26 -13.96 -8.05
CA TRP A 17 15.26 -12.89 -8.14
C TRP A 17 14.70 -12.72 -9.55
N LEU A 18 15.55 -12.82 -10.59
CA LEU A 18 15.08 -12.85 -11.97
C LEU A 18 14.12 -14.01 -12.22
N SER A 19 14.49 -15.20 -11.74
CA SER A 19 13.64 -16.40 -11.87
C SER A 19 12.30 -16.23 -11.15
N LEU A 20 12.28 -15.55 -10.00
CA LEU A 20 11.05 -15.22 -9.29
C LEU A 20 10.16 -14.22 -10.06
N VAL A 21 10.74 -13.19 -10.68
CA VAL A 21 9.99 -12.22 -11.51
C VAL A 21 9.37 -12.90 -12.72
N ASP A 22 10.15 -13.73 -13.41
CA ASP A 22 9.68 -14.53 -14.55
C ASP A 22 8.56 -15.49 -14.13
N TYR A 23 8.71 -16.14 -12.98
CA TYR A 23 7.70 -17.02 -12.39
C TYR A 23 6.37 -16.31 -12.13
N LEU A 24 6.44 -15.15 -11.45
CA LEU A 24 5.27 -14.36 -11.12
C LEU A 24 4.64 -13.70 -12.36
N LYS A 25 5.24 -13.89 -13.55
CA LYS A 25 4.87 -13.28 -14.83
C LYS A 25 4.77 -11.76 -14.71
N LEU A 26 5.69 -11.18 -13.95
CA LEU A 26 5.77 -9.74 -13.74
C LEU A 26 6.68 -9.12 -14.79
N LYS A 27 6.21 -8.06 -15.44
CA LYS A 27 7.06 -7.22 -16.28
C LYS A 27 7.81 -6.23 -15.38
N ALA A 28 8.86 -6.70 -14.72
CA ALA A 28 9.64 -5.92 -13.77
C ALA A 28 11.14 -6.08 -14.02
N PHE A 29 11.91 -5.10 -13.55
CA PHE A 29 13.36 -5.18 -13.46
C PHE A 29 13.74 -5.45 -12.01
N VAL A 30 14.76 -6.26 -11.79
CA VAL A 30 15.33 -6.53 -10.48
C VAL A 30 16.53 -5.62 -10.29
N GLU A 31 16.58 -4.92 -9.17
CA GLU A 31 17.76 -4.19 -8.70
C GLU A 31 18.07 -4.63 -7.26
N LEU A 32 19.34 -4.90 -6.98
CA LEU A 32 19.83 -5.30 -5.66
C LEU A 32 20.89 -4.30 -5.20
N THR A 33 20.94 -4.03 -3.90
CA THR A 33 21.98 -3.17 -3.31
C THR A 33 22.52 -3.78 -2.01
N ILE A 34 23.79 -3.50 -1.71
CA ILE A 34 24.42 -3.80 -0.41
C ILE A 34 24.52 -2.50 0.36
N SER A 35 24.10 -2.51 1.61
CA SER A 35 24.19 -1.35 2.50
C SER A 35 24.34 -1.80 3.96
N SER A 36 24.77 -0.90 4.83
CA SER A 36 24.95 -1.17 6.25
C SER A 36 23.64 -1.21 7.05
N SER A 37 22.51 -0.79 6.47
CA SER A 37 21.19 -0.86 7.09
C SER A 37 20.10 -0.86 6.02
N VAL A 38 18.98 -1.52 6.31
CA VAL A 38 17.84 -1.61 5.38
C VAL A 38 17.35 -0.22 4.93
N ARG A 39 17.29 0.76 5.86
CA ARG A 39 16.89 2.14 5.53
C ARG A 39 17.81 2.77 4.49
N GLN A 40 19.13 2.66 4.65
CA GLN A 40 20.10 3.19 3.69
C GLN A 40 19.99 2.49 2.33
N GLY A 41 19.81 1.17 2.31
CA GLY A 41 19.56 0.42 1.08
C GLY A 41 18.32 0.89 0.33
N ILE A 42 17.21 1.12 1.04
CA ILE A 42 15.98 1.67 0.46
C ILE A 42 16.23 3.08 -0.11
N GLN A 43 16.94 3.96 0.62
CA GLN A 43 17.27 5.29 0.13
C GLN A 43 18.13 5.25 -1.14
N GLN A 44 19.10 4.33 -1.22
CA GLN A 44 19.91 4.13 -2.41
C GLN A 44 19.05 3.70 -3.60
N LEU A 45 18.20 2.69 -3.44
CA LEU A 45 17.30 2.22 -4.50
C LEU A 45 16.37 3.34 -4.99
N ILE A 46 15.72 4.08 -4.11
CA ILE A 46 14.80 5.17 -4.52
C ILE A 46 15.51 6.24 -5.39
N ARG A 47 16.77 6.53 -5.11
CA ARG A 47 17.55 7.58 -5.80
C ARG A 47 18.17 7.08 -7.10
N LEU A 48 18.69 5.86 -7.08
CA LEU A 48 19.54 5.30 -8.12
C LEU A 48 18.78 4.40 -9.10
N SER A 49 17.64 3.84 -8.71
CA SER A 49 16.87 2.96 -9.58
C SER A 49 16.30 3.66 -10.80
N GLY A 50 16.30 2.93 -11.91
CA GLY A 50 15.80 3.38 -13.21
C GLY A 50 16.73 4.35 -13.95
N LEU A 51 16.74 4.23 -15.28
CA LEU A 51 17.57 5.03 -16.17
C LEU A 51 16.72 6.05 -16.96
N GLY A 52 17.13 7.31 -16.98
CA GLY A 52 16.48 8.37 -17.77
C GLY A 52 15.00 8.53 -17.45
N ALA A 53 14.14 8.36 -18.46
CA ALA A 53 12.68 8.46 -18.33
C ALA A 53 12.02 7.28 -17.57
N MET A 54 12.78 6.23 -17.22
CA MET A 54 12.28 5.05 -16.51
C MET A 54 12.44 5.13 -14.99
N LYS A 55 12.76 6.30 -14.43
CA LYS A 55 12.88 6.46 -12.98
C LYS A 55 11.52 6.22 -12.29
N PRO A 56 11.46 5.38 -11.25
CA PRO A 56 10.23 5.13 -10.51
C PRO A 56 9.77 6.42 -9.81
N ASN A 57 8.48 6.71 -9.89
CA ASN A 57 7.84 7.86 -9.23
C ASN A 57 6.99 7.43 -8.02
N THR A 58 6.69 6.14 -7.90
CA THR A 58 5.85 5.55 -6.86
C THR A 58 6.61 4.47 -6.14
N VAL A 59 6.63 4.52 -4.80
CA VAL A 59 7.21 3.50 -3.94
C VAL A 59 6.08 2.76 -3.24
N VAL A 60 6.06 1.43 -3.38
CA VAL A 60 5.10 0.56 -2.69
C VAL A 60 5.84 -0.25 -1.65
N LEU A 61 5.43 -0.12 -0.39
CA LEU A 61 6.04 -0.82 0.75
C LEU A 61 5.00 -1.71 1.43
N GLY A 62 5.44 -2.85 1.95
CA GLY A 62 4.61 -3.65 2.85
C GLY A 62 4.40 -2.91 4.18
N PHE A 63 3.25 -3.12 4.81
CA PHE A 63 2.99 -2.63 6.17
C PHE A 63 3.91 -3.33 7.17
N HIS A 64 4.45 -2.56 8.12
CA HIS A 64 5.29 -3.09 9.18
C HIS A 64 4.42 -3.63 10.32
N GLU A 65 4.14 -4.94 10.30
CA GLU A 65 3.49 -5.64 11.42
C GLU A 65 4.45 -5.72 12.62
N VAL A 66 4.00 -5.82 13.87
CA VAL A 66 4.95 -6.00 15.01
C VAL A 66 5.50 -7.43 15.06
N SER A 67 4.70 -8.42 14.66
CA SER A 67 5.08 -9.82 14.55
C SER A 67 5.22 -10.26 13.08
N PRO A 68 6.13 -11.18 12.74
CA PRO A 68 6.20 -11.73 11.40
C PRO A 68 4.91 -12.51 11.09
N VAL A 69 4.24 -12.13 10.00
CA VAL A 69 3.14 -12.92 9.45
C VAL A 69 3.74 -14.08 8.64
N ASN A 70 3.05 -15.22 8.62
CA ASN A 70 3.45 -16.41 7.85
C ASN A 70 3.93 -16.03 6.44
N THR A 71 5.04 -16.65 6.02
CA THR A 71 5.72 -16.36 4.74
C THR A 71 4.76 -16.49 3.56
N ILE A 72 4.60 -15.39 2.81
CA ILE A 72 3.76 -15.27 1.60
C ILE A 72 4.25 -16.22 0.50
N LEU A 73 5.54 -16.52 0.52
CA LEU A 73 6.21 -17.45 -0.36
C LEU A 73 6.07 -18.87 0.21
N GLN A 74 4.84 -19.39 0.27
CA GLN A 74 4.64 -20.80 0.59
C GLN A 74 4.97 -21.65 -0.64
N GLU A 75 5.69 -22.74 -0.40
CA GLU A 75 6.07 -23.74 -1.40
C GLU A 75 4.85 -24.24 -2.20
N SER A 76 3.70 -24.42 -1.55
CA SER A 76 2.43 -24.83 -2.17
C SER A 76 1.85 -23.83 -3.19
N GLN A 77 2.19 -22.53 -3.10
CA GLN A 77 1.77 -21.50 -4.04
C GLN A 77 2.86 -21.14 -5.07
N LEU A 78 4.13 -21.26 -4.71
CA LEU A 78 5.28 -21.05 -5.62
C LEU A 78 5.49 -22.22 -6.59
N LEU A 79 5.17 -23.45 -6.19
CA LEU A 79 5.45 -24.62 -7.02
C LEU A 79 4.45 -24.81 -8.17
N LYS A 80 3.20 -24.31 -8.03
CA LYS A 80 2.13 -24.57 -9.02
C LYS A 80 2.46 -24.06 -10.43
N ASP A 81 3.02 -22.86 -10.57
CA ASP A 81 3.15 -22.19 -11.89
C ASP A 81 4.56 -22.25 -12.55
N LEU A 82 5.57 -22.84 -11.88
CA LEU A 82 7.00 -22.75 -12.20
C LEU A 82 7.42 -23.62 -13.42
N ARG A 83 6.68 -23.64 -14.52
CA ARG A 83 6.92 -24.60 -15.64
C ARG A 83 8.16 -24.31 -16.50
N TYR A 84 8.76 -23.14 -16.39
CA TYR A 84 9.92 -22.73 -17.20
C TYR A 84 10.82 -21.78 -16.39
N SER A 85 11.90 -22.29 -15.81
CA SER A 85 13.00 -21.50 -15.26
C SER A 85 14.33 -22.09 -15.76
N LYS A 86 15.33 -21.25 -16.01
CA LYS A 86 16.70 -21.70 -16.35
C LYS A 86 17.42 -22.31 -15.15
N ILE A 87 17.01 -21.94 -13.93
CA ILE A 87 17.47 -22.50 -12.67
C ILE A 87 16.48 -23.58 -12.25
N ASP A 88 17.00 -24.67 -11.67
CA ASP A 88 16.14 -25.74 -11.18
C ASP A 88 15.05 -25.19 -10.25
N ARG A 89 13.83 -25.67 -10.50
CA ARG A 89 12.59 -25.29 -9.82
C ARG A 89 12.73 -25.43 -8.31
N ALA A 90 13.36 -26.53 -7.90
CA ALA A 90 13.64 -26.84 -6.51
C ALA A 90 14.60 -25.82 -5.88
N ALA A 91 15.68 -25.43 -6.58
CA ALA A 91 16.66 -24.48 -6.06
C ALA A 91 16.10 -23.06 -5.86
N VAL A 92 15.21 -22.59 -6.75
CA VAL A 92 14.55 -21.28 -6.58
C VAL A 92 13.58 -21.31 -5.40
N VAL A 93 12.79 -22.39 -5.28
CA VAL A 93 11.87 -22.53 -4.16
C VAL A 93 12.61 -22.71 -2.85
N GLU A 94 13.65 -23.54 -2.81
CA GLU A 94 14.52 -23.71 -1.66
C GLU A 94 15.13 -22.37 -1.23
N TYR A 95 15.65 -21.57 -2.17
CA TYR A 95 16.19 -20.23 -1.88
C TYR A 95 15.17 -19.32 -1.14
N PHE A 96 13.91 -19.30 -1.58
CA PHE A 96 12.89 -18.39 -1.01
C PHE A 96 12.06 -18.99 0.14
N THR A 97 12.06 -20.32 0.32
CA THR A 97 11.17 -21.01 1.27
C THR A 97 11.91 -21.79 2.36
N ALA A 98 13.16 -22.17 2.12
CA ALA A 98 13.96 -22.83 3.15
C ALA A 98 14.25 -21.84 4.27
N LYS A 99 13.99 -22.27 5.51
CA LYS A 99 14.28 -21.51 6.73
C LYS A 99 15.75 -21.11 6.84
N ASP A 100 16.62 -21.81 6.11
CA ASP A 100 18.06 -21.58 6.10
C ASP A 100 18.55 -20.65 4.98
N TYR A 101 17.69 -20.31 4.01
CA TYR A 101 18.09 -19.62 2.76
C TYR A 101 17.35 -18.30 2.48
N MET A 102 16.31 -17.94 3.25
CA MET A 102 16.04 -16.50 3.43
C MET A 102 17.36 -15.90 3.88
N PRO A 103 17.94 -14.90 3.17
CA PRO A 103 19.28 -14.44 3.44
C PRO A 103 19.38 -14.12 4.92
N LYS A 104 19.96 -15.05 5.68
CA LYS A 104 20.51 -14.77 6.99
C LYS A 104 21.56 -13.74 6.63
N GLU A 105 21.34 -12.50 7.04
CA GLU A 105 22.37 -11.48 6.89
C GLU A 105 23.69 -12.08 7.37
N LEU A 106 24.81 -11.71 6.76
CA LEU A 106 26.15 -12.24 7.06
C LEU A 106 26.50 -12.23 8.56
N SER A 107 25.75 -11.49 9.38
CA SER A 107 25.84 -11.34 10.84
C SER A 107 24.94 -12.27 11.67
N GLY A 108 24.01 -13.03 11.08
CA GLY A 108 23.05 -13.87 11.81
C GLY A 108 21.91 -13.10 12.52
N ASN A 109 21.91 -11.77 12.46
CA ASN A 109 20.79 -10.96 12.93
C ASN A 109 19.80 -10.78 11.78
N LEU A 110 18.57 -11.26 11.98
CA LEU A 110 17.43 -10.83 11.16
C LEU A 110 17.06 -9.41 11.63
N GLU A 111 17.86 -8.39 11.29
CA GLU A 111 17.55 -7.00 11.61
C GLU A 111 16.33 -6.56 10.81
N ARG A 112 15.17 -6.95 11.31
CA ARG A 112 13.91 -6.38 10.88
C ARG A 112 13.96 -4.89 11.17
N LEU A 113 13.54 -4.09 10.18
CA LEU A 113 13.32 -2.65 10.38
C LEU A 113 12.58 -2.43 11.69
N THR A 114 13.11 -1.58 12.56
CA THR A 114 12.38 -1.15 13.75
C THR A 114 11.16 -0.33 13.34
N SER A 115 10.17 -0.20 14.24
CA SER A 115 9.04 0.69 14.06
C SER A 115 9.46 2.11 13.68
N SER A 116 10.48 2.63 14.36
CA SER A 116 11.07 3.95 14.08
C SER A 116 11.71 4.02 12.70
N ASP A 117 12.47 3.00 12.31
CA ASP A 117 13.11 2.99 10.98
C ASP A 117 12.10 2.89 9.86
N TYR A 118 11.02 2.13 10.06
CA TYR A 118 9.94 2.04 9.08
C TYR A 118 9.28 3.40 8.85
N VAL A 119 8.88 4.11 9.91
CA VAL A 119 8.28 5.45 9.78
C VAL A 119 9.27 6.43 9.14
N ASN A 120 10.54 6.34 9.52
CA ASN A 120 11.59 7.14 8.90
C ASN A 120 11.76 6.85 7.41
N VAL A 121 11.65 5.58 6.98
CA VAL A 121 11.63 5.21 5.56
C VAL A 121 10.43 5.85 4.86
N LEU A 122 9.24 5.83 5.46
CA LEU A 122 8.06 6.50 4.88
C LEU A 122 8.29 8.02 4.71
N LYS A 123 8.86 8.67 5.74
CA LYS A 123 9.26 10.09 5.68
C LYS A 123 10.29 10.34 4.58
N ASP A 124 11.28 9.47 4.44
CA ASP A 124 12.30 9.58 3.40
C ASP A 124 11.69 9.52 1.99
N VAL A 125 10.73 8.61 1.74
CA VAL A 125 10.02 8.52 0.45
C VAL A 125 9.32 9.84 0.12
N LEU A 126 8.60 10.41 1.10
CA LEU A 126 7.89 11.67 0.95
C LEU A 126 8.85 12.85 0.74
N HIS A 127 9.96 12.90 1.48
CA HIS A 127 11.02 13.90 1.30
C HIS A 127 11.71 13.81 -0.06
N MET A 128 11.81 12.61 -0.64
CA MET A 128 12.29 12.39 -2.00
C MET A 128 11.22 12.68 -3.07
N THR A 129 10.08 13.26 -2.69
CA THR A 129 8.99 13.68 -3.59
C THR A 129 8.40 12.54 -4.43
N LYS A 130 8.38 11.32 -3.87
CA LYS A 130 7.77 10.14 -4.50
C LYS A 130 6.36 9.92 -3.96
N SER A 131 5.48 9.39 -4.81
CA SER A 131 4.19 8.85 -4.34
C SER A 131 4.44 7.62 -3.48
N LEU A 132 3.74 7.51 -2.36
CA LEU A 132 3.90 6.41 -1.40
C LEU A 132 2.61 5.59 -1.32
N CYS A 133 2.74 4.26 -1.41
CA CYS A 133 1.67 3.32 -1.11
C CYS A 133 2.14 2.34 -0.03
N VAL A 134 1.29 2.12 0.97
CA VAL A 134 1.51 1.09 2.00
C VAL A 134 0.52 -0.04 1.79
N ALA A 135 1.04 -1.24 1.57
CA ALA A 135 0.27 -2.45 1.29
C ALA A 135 0.17 -3.32 2.55
N ARG A 136 -1.04 -3.53 3.06
CA ARG A 136 -1.32 -4.38 4.23
C ARG A 136 -2.17 -5.59 3.83
N HIS A 137 -1.99 -6.72 4.52
CA HIS A 137 -2.81 -7.94 4.39
C HIS A 137 -2.92 -8.59 2.99
N PHE A 138 -2.05 -8.25 2.04
CA PHE A 138 -2.02 -8.88 0.70
C PHE A 138 -1.73 -10.38 0.72
N HIS A 139 -1.25 -10.93 1.84
CA HIS A 139 -1.10 -12.38 2.04
C HIS A 139 -2.45 -13.11 2.11
N LYS A 140 -3.54 -12.43 2.49
CA LYS A 140 -4.91 -12.98 2.51
C LYS A 140 -5.56 -12.95 1.12
N LEU A 141 -4.98 -12.22 0.16
CA LEU A 141 -5.57 -12.03 -1.15
C LEU A 141 -5.37 -13.28 -2.03
N ASP A 142 -6.42 -14.09 -2.15
CA ASP A 142 -6.43 -15.23 -3.04
C ASP A 142 -6.72 -14.82 -4.49
N LYS A 143 -5.69 -14.83 -5.33
CA LYS A 143 -5.78 -14.50 -6.76
C LYS A 143 -6.54 -15.55 -7.57
N GLU A 144 -6.52 -16.81 -7.16
CA GLU A 144 -7.24 -17.90 -7.84
C GLU A 144 -8.74 -17.78 -7.57
N ALA A 145 -9.14 -17.48 -6.34
CA ALA A 145 -10.53 -17.24 -5.96
C ALA A 145 -11.17 -16.06 -6.71
N LEU A 146 -10.39 -15.03 -7.08
CA LEU A 146 -10.86 -13.91 -7.93
C LEU A 146 -11.26 -14.35 -9.35
N SER A 147 -10.71 -15.47 -9.83
CA SER A 147 -10.92 -15.97 -11.19
C SER A 147 -11.96 -17.10 -11.29
N GLN A 148 -12.21 -17.82 -10.20
CA GLN A 148 -13.03 -19.03 -10.19
C GLN A 148 -14.47 -18.81 -9.67
N SER A 149 -14.74 -17.73 -8.92
CA SER A 149 -16.09 -17.48 -8.39
C SER A 149 -16.96 -16.76 -9.41
N TRP A 150 -17.73 -17.52 -10.20
CA TRP A 150 -18.69 -16.95 -11.15
C TRP A 150 -19.88 -16.20 -10.49
N ASN A 151 -20.09 -16.40 -9.18
CA ASN A 151 -21.32 -15.98 -8.48
C ASN A 151 -21.15 -14.87 -7.44
N GLN A 152 -19.93 -14.44 -7.10
CA GLN A 152 -19.75 -13.32 -6.17
C GLN A 152 -18.86 -12.25 -6.77
N LYS A 153 -19.48 -11.15 -7.20
CA LYS A 153 -18.76 -9.94 -7.60
C LYS A 153 -18.01 -9.41 -6.38
N ARG A 154 -16.72 -9.17 -6.54
CA ARG A 154 -15.89 -8.54 -5.51
C ARG A 154 -15.91 -7.03 -5.70
N PHE A 155 -15.75 -6.28 -4.61
CA PHE A 155 -15.69 -4.82 -4.71
C PHE A 155 -14.25 -4.32 -4.60
N ILE A 156 -13.95 -3.27 -5.37
CA ILE A 156 -12.79 -2.41 -5.18
C ILE A 156 -13.35 -1.13 -4.59
N ASP A 157 -12.98 -0.82 -3.35
CA ASP A 157 -13.51 0.33 -2.63
C ASP A 157 -12.46 1.43 -2.53
N VAL A 158 -12.86 2.68 -2.80
CA VAL A 158 -11.98 3.84 -2.73
C VAL A 158 -12.57 4.86 -1.77
N TRP A 159 -11.79 5.23 -0.76
CA TRP A 159 -12.13 6.26 0.22
C TRP A 159 -11.17 7.44 0.08
N PRO A 160 -11.48 8.40 -0.83
CA PRO A 160 -10.74 9.64 -1.00
C PRO A 160 -11.06 10.61 0.15
N VAL A 161 -10.69 10.23 1.37
CA VAL A 161 -10.97 10.95 2.61
C VAL A 161 -9.65 11.44 3.20
N ASP A 162 -9.54 12.73 3.47
CA ASP A 162 -8.42 13.28 4.22
C ASP A 162 -8.77 13.30 5.72
N LEU A 163 -8.23 12.33 6.46
CA LEU A 163 -8.44 12.18 7.90
C LEU A 163 -7.88 13.36 8.71
N GLN A 164 -6.91 14.10 8.18
CA GLN A 164 -6.33 15.27 8.85
C GLN A 164 -7.14 16.55 8.58
N ARG A 165 -8.03 16.52 7.57
CA ARG A 165 -8.87 17.65 7.17
C ARG A 165 -10.30 17.21 6.88
N PRO A 166 -11.07 16.77 7.90
CA PRO A 166 -12.43 16.29 7.69
C PRO A 166 -13.38 17.37 7.16
N VAL A 167 -13.12 18.65 7.46
CA VAL A 167 -13.95 19.76 6.96
C VAL A 167 -13.73 19.99 5.45
N GLU A 168 -12.51 19.79 4.95
CA GLU A 168 -12.17 19.91 3.52
C GLU A 168 -12.52 18.65 2.73
N THR A 169 -12.82 17.54 3.41
CA THR A 169 -13.11 16.25 2.78
C THR A 169 -14.31 16.35 1.83
N GLY A 170 -14.03 16.14 0.54
CA GLY A 170 -14.98 16.25 -0.56
C GLY A 170 -15.44 17.67 -0.90
N LEU A 171 -14.82 18.71 -0.35
CA LEU A 171 -14.92 20.10 -0.85
C LEU A 171 -13.91 20.38 -1.98
N GLY A 172 -12.89 19.52 -2.14
CA GLY A 172 -11.91 19.57 -3.23
C GLY A 172 -11.24 18.22 -3.42
N TRP A 173 -10.75 17.97 -4.64
CA TRP A 173 -10.01 16.75 -4.99
C TRP A 173 -8.52 17.08 -4.96
N ASP A 174 -7.82 16.58 -3.94
CA ASP A 174 -6.38 16.74 -3.81
C ASP A 174 -5.63 15.71 -4.68
N ASN A 175 -4.32 15.91 -4.81
CA ASN A 175 -3.47 15.01 -5.59
C ASN A 175 -3.50 13.58 -5.04
N SER A 176 -3.65 13.39 -3.73
CA SER A 176 -3.72 12.07 -3.10
C SER A 176 -5.01 11.34 -3.50
N SER A 177 -6.16 12.03 -3.50
CA SER A 177 -7.43 11.47 -3.95
C SER A 177 -7.41 11.12 -5.43
N LEU A 178 -6.85 11.99 -6.28
CA LEU A 178 -6.70 11.71 -7.71
C LEU A 178 -5.76 10.51 -7.96
N PHE A 179 -4.68 10.40 -7.18
CA PHE A 179 -3.76 9.27 -7.24
C PHE A 179 -4.45 7.96 -6.82
N LEU A 180 -5.25 7.96 -5.74
CA LEU A 180 -6.06 6.81 -5.33
C LEU A 180 -7.05 6.38 -6.43
N LEU A 181 -7.75 7.33 -7.04
CA LEU A 181 -8.66 7.07 -8.15
C LEU A 181 -7.93 6.49 -9.36
N GLN A 182 -6.73 6.98 -9.65
CA GLN A 182 -5.90 6.45 -10.73
C GLN A 182 -5.51 4.99 -10.46
N LEU A 183 -5.06 4.66 -9.25
CA LEU A 183 -4.73 3.28 -8.87
C LEU A 183 -5.95 2.37 -8.96
N ALA A 184 -7.10 2.82 -8.46
CA ALA A 184 -8.35 2.09 -8.52
C ALA A 184 -8.81 1.84 -9.96
N CYS A 185 -8.70 2.85 -10.82
CA CYS A 185 -9.02 2.76 -12.23
C CYS A 185 -8.13 1.72 -12.93
N ILE A 186 -6.81 1.81 -12.77
CA ILE A 186 -5.86 0.85 -13.36
C ILE A 186 -6.19 -0.58 -12.90
N LEU A 187 -6.42 -0.75 -11.60
CA LEU A 187 -6.79 -2.04 -11.02
C LEU A 187 -8.11 -2.56 -11.61
N SER A 188 -9.14 -1.73 -11.71
CA SER A 188 -10.43 -2.11 -12.29
C SER A 188 -10.36 -2.49 -13.78
N MET A 189 -9.37 -1.98 -14.52
CA MET A 189 -9.18 -2.29 -15.94
C MET A 189 -8.34 -3.55 -16.18
N SER A 190 -7.62 -4.02 -15.16
CA SER A 190 -6.80 -5.24 -15.19
C SER A 190 -7.64 -6.45 -15.60
N SER A 191 -7.08 -7.32 -16.45
CA SER A 191 -7.79 -8.50 -16.99
C SER A 191 -8.35 -9.42 -15.91
N ARG A 192 -7.69 -9.51 -14.74
CA ARG A 192 -8.14 -10.32 -13.61
C ARG A 192 -9.33 -9.72 -12.86
N TRP A 193 -9.47 -8.39 -12.89
CA TRP A 193 -10.44 -7.64 -12.09
C TRP A 193 -11.63 -7.16 -12.92
N ARG A 194 -11.40 -6.75 -14.17
CA ARG A 194 -12.40 -6.08 -15.02
C ARG A 194 -13.73 -6.84 -15.16
N SER A 195 -13.69 -8.18 -15.21
CA SER A 195 -14.88 -9.01 -15.38
C SER A 195 -15.57 -9.39 -14.07
N HIS A 196 -14.85 -9.37 -12.94
CA HIS A 196 -15.30 -9.94 -11.67
C HIS A 196 -15.37 -8.93 -10.52
N SER A 197 -15.05 -7.67 -10.80
CA SER A 197 -15.06 -6.60 -9.80
C SER A 197 -15.96 -5.43 -10.18
N ARG A 198 -16.47 -4.74 -9.16
CA ARG A 198 -17.14 -3.45 -9.28
C ARG A 198 -16.37 -2.42 -8.47
N LEU A 199 -16.07 -1.29 -9.10
CA LEU A 199 -15.41 -0.17 -8.45
C LEU A 199 -16.46 0.70 -7.75
N ARG A 200 -16.30 0.93 -6.45
CA ARG A 200 -17.13 1.83 -5.63
C ARG A 200 -16.26 2.97 -5.10
N VAL A 201 -16.70 4.19 -5.27
CA VAL A 201 -16.03 5.40 -4.77
C VAL A 201 -16.93 6.04 -3.74
N PHE A 202 -16.39 6.23 -2.55
CA PHE A 202 -17.11 6.76 -1.41
C PHE A 202 -16.91 8.28 -1.30
N ILE A 203 -17.96 9.01 -0.94
CA ILE A 203 -17.89 10.41 -0.58
C ILE A 203 -18.59 10.65 0.75
N CYS A 204 -17.85 11.22 1.71
CA CYS A 204 -18.37 11.50 3.04
C CYS A 204 -19.14 12.83 3.06
N VAL A 205 -20.23 12.88 3.83
CA VAL A 205 -21.07 14.08 4.02
C VAL A 205 -21.30 14.37 5.50
N ASN A 206 -21.28 15.66 5.84
CA ASN A 206 -21.52 16.18 7.19
C ASN A 206 -22.97 16.62 7.42
N SER A 207 -23.83 16.45 6.40
CA SER A 207 -25.23 16.82 6.45
C SER A 207 -26.00 15.98 5.45
N LEU A 208 -27.15 15.46 5.88
CA LEU A 208 -28.08 14.72 5.02
C LEU A 208 -28.57 15.58 3.84
N GLN A 209 -28.62 16.91 4.01
CA GLN A 209 -29.06 17.84 2.97
C GLN A 209 -28.06 17.90 1.80
N ASP A 210 -26.78 17.62 2.05
CA ASP A 210 -25.74 17.67 1.02
C ASP A 210 -25.59 16.37 0.22
N MET A 211 -26.30 15.29 0.60
CA MET A 211 -26.14 13.96 -0.01
C MET A 211 -26.32 13.99 -1.53
N HIS A 212 -27.41 14.57 -2.03
CA HIS A 212 -27.68 14.65 -3.46
C HIS A 212 -26.71 15.58 -4.20
N ARG A 213 -26.19 16.61 -3.53
CA ARG A 213 -25.21 17.52 -4.12
C ARG A 213 -23.87 16.82 -4.27
N ARG A 214 -23.38 16.17 -3.22
CA ARG A 214 -22.10 15.44 -3.24
C ARG A 214 -22.13 14.24 -4.19
N ASP A 215 -23.24 13.48 -4.23
CA ASP A 215 -23.40 12.39 -5.20
C ASP A 215 -23.25 12.87 -6.65
N ARG A 216 -23.93 13.97 -7.01
CA ARG A 216 -23.84 14.56 -8.35
C ARG A 216 -22.43 15.05 -8.67
N GLN A 217 -21.77 15.70 -7.72
CA GLN A 217 -20.39 16.17 -7.89
C GLN A 217 -19.42 15.01 -8.12
N LEU A 218 -19.55 13.92 -7.34
CA LEU A 218 -18.73 12.73 -7.51
C LEU A 218 -18.99 12.09 -8.88
N LYS A 219 -20.25 11.89 -9.27
CA LYS A 219 -20.60 11.33 -10.60
C LYS A 219 -20.03 12.16 -11.74
N GLN A 220 -20.20 13.48 -11.70
CA GLN A 220 -19.64 14.38 -12.72
C GLN A 220 -18.12 14.27 -12.85
N MET A 221 -17.42 14.17 -11.71
CA MET A 221 -15.97 13.98 -11.75
C MET A 221 -15.58 12.60 -12.30
N LEU A 222 -16.25 11.53 -11.89
CA LEU A 222 -16.01 10.19 -12.42
C LEU A 222 -16.23 10.15 -13.93
N ASP A 223 -17.29 10.81 -14.43
CA ASP A 223 -17.56 10.94 -15.86
C ASP A 223 -16.47 11.73 -16.59
N MET A 224 -16.03 12.86 -16.02
CA MET A 224 -14.93 13.67 -16.56
C MET A 224 -13.62 12.88 -16.66
N LEU A 225 -13.31 12.10 -15.62
CA LEU A 225 -12.13 11.22 -15.58
C LEU A 225 -12.33 9.91 -16.36
N ARG A 226 -13.54 9.67 -16.89
CA ARG A 226 -13.95 8.44 -17.60
C ARG A 226 -13.76 7.18 -16.76
N ILE A 227 -13.96 7.28 -15.45
CA ILE A 227 -13.86 6.18 -14.50
C ILE A 227 -15.26 5.61 -14.28
N LYS A 228 -15.49 4.36 -14.71
CA LYS A 228 -16.77 3.67 -14.47
C LYS A 228 -16.81 3.12 -13.04
N ALA A 229 -17.42 3.86 -12.13
CA ALA A 229 -17.57 3.48 -10.73
C ALA A 229 -18.97 3.81 -10.17
N GLU A 230 -19.36 3.11 -9.12
CA GLU A 230 -20.52 3.45 -8.30
C GLU A 230 -20.16 4.55 -7.30
N SER A 231 -21.00 5.58 -7.23
CA SER A 231 -20.91 6.64 -6.22
C SER A 231 -21.68 6.22 -4.98
N ILE A 232 -21.00 6.16 -3.84
CA ILE A 232 -21.59 5.81 -2.54
C ILE A 232 -21.44 7.01 -1.59
N VAL A 233 -22.56 7.57 -1.16
CA VAL A 233 -22.56 8.70 -0.20
C VAL A 233 -22.71 8.16 1.22
N VAL A 234 -21.82 8.57 2.12
CA VAL A 234 -21.78 8.09 3.50
C VAL A 234 -21.87 9.26 4.49
N PRO A 235 -22.91 9.31 5.33
CA PRO A 235 -22.94 10.21 6.48
C PRO A 235 -21.89 9.78 7.51
N TRP A 236 -21.04 10.71 7.92
CA TRP A 236 -19.92 10.43 8.84
C TRP A 236 -19.84 11.38 10.04
N ASP A 237 -20.96 12.03 10.40
CA ASP A 237 -21.03 12.93 11.55
C ASP A 237 -20.60 12.25 12.86
N HIS A 238 -20.93 10.96 13.00
CA HIS A 238 -20.52 10.10 14.11
C HIS A 238 -19.00 9.87 14.18
N VAL A 239 -18.27 10.10 13.09
CA VAL A 239 -16.80 10.07 13.06
C VAL A 239 -16.27 11.47 13.36
N VAL A 240 -16.75 12.48 12.62
CA VAL A 240 -16.26 13.87 12.70
C VAL A 240 -16.49 14.51 14.07
N CYS A 241 -17.50 14.08 14.83
CA CYS A 241 -17.73 14.58 16.20
C CYS A 241 -16.57 14.30 17.16
N HIS A 242 -15.73 13.30 16.88
CA HIS A 242 -14.53 12.99 17.65
C HIS A 242 -13.28 13.77 17.19
N PHE A 243 -13.38 14.57 16.13
CA PHE A 243 -12.25 15.34 15.61
C PHE A 243 -11.99 16.58 16.49
N PRO A 244 -10.71 16.93 16.78
CA PRO A 244 -10.40 18.09 17.60
C PRO A 244 -10.94 19.39 16.96
N GLN A 245 -11.79 20.12 17.68
CA GLN A 245 -12.22 21.45 17.27
C GLN A 245 -11.07 22.42 17.52
N ILE A 246 -10.27 22.70 16.49
CA ILE A 246 -9.15 23.66 16.59
C ILE A 246 -9.76 25.05 16.85
N SER A 247 -9.70 25.47 18.12
CA SER A 247 -10.10 26.80 18.57
C SER A 247 -8.84 27.68 18.66
N GLY A 248 -8.34 28.13 17.52
CA GLY A 248 -7.17 29.02 17.45
C GLY A 248 -6.88 29.51 16.02
N PRO A 249 -6.31 30.72 15.85
CA PRO A 249 -6.00 31.26 14.53
C PRO A 249 -4.95 30.40 13.83
N LEU A 250 -5.25 29.92 12.62
CA LEU A 250 -4.34 29.13 11.80
C LEU A 250 -3.11 29.98 11.44
N VAL A 251 -1.98 29.72 12.08
CA VAL A 251 -0.69 30.22 11.62
C VAL A 251 -0.33 29.47 10.34
N ASN A 252 -0.43 30.17 9.22
CA ASN A 252 0.05 29.75 7.91
C ASN A 252 1.57 29.52 7.97
N THR A 253 2.00 28.27 8.14
CA THR A 253 3.23 27.69 7.53
C THR A 253 3.40 26.26 8.06
N GLN A 254 3.46 25.29 7.13
CA GLN A 254 3.64 23.84 7.34
C GLN A 254 2.35 23.08 7.72
N ARG A 255 2.13 21.92 7.09
CA ARG A 255 0.99 21.04 7.38
C ARG A 255 1.16 20.57 8.84
N PRO A 256 0.30 20.96 9.79
CA PRO A 256 0.42 20.43 11.14
C PRO A 256 0.12 18.93 11.08
N THR A 257 1.07 18.14 11.53
CA THR A 257 0.89 16.71 11.77
C THR A 257 -0.01 16.57 12.99
N ILE A 258 -1.32 16.64 12.75
CA ILE A 258 -2.32 16.52 13.82
C ILE A 258 -2.31 15.06 14.27
N ASP A 259 -1.95 14.83 15.53
CA ASP A 259 -2.18 13.54 16.18
C ASP A 259 -3.69 13.31 16.25
N LEU A 260 -4.16 12.32 15.49
CA LEU A 260 -5.58 12.01 15.37
C LEU A 260 -6.05 11.26 16.63
N PRO A 261 -7.14 11.69 17.28
CA PRO A 261 -7.66 11.00 18.47
C PRO A 261 -8.00 9.54 18.18
N GLY A 262 -7.67 8.63 19.11
CA GLY A 262 -7.99 7.21 18.97
C GLY A 262 -9.49 6.93 18.77
N SER A 263 -10.37 7.72 19.39
CA SER A 263 -11.82 7.62 19.18
C SER A 263 -12.24 8.00 17.75
N TYR A 264 -11.59 8.98 17.15
CA TYR A 264 -11.82 9.39 15.75
C TYR A 264 -11.40 8.27 14.79
N LEU A 265 -10.19 7.73 14.99
CA LEU A 265 -9.68 6.62 14.17
C LEU A 265 -10.52 5.34 14.34
N SER A 266 -10.93 5.02 15.56
CA SER A 266 -11.79 3.87 15.84
C SER A 266 -13.17 4.02 15.18
N ALA A 267 -13.80 5.20 15.26
CA ALA A 267 -15.08 5.45 14.60
C ALA A 267 -14.95 5.35 13.07
N PHE A 268 -13.88 5.91 12.49
CA PHE A 268 -13.59 5.79 11.07
C PHE A 268 -13.40 4.32 10.66
N ASN A 269 -12.63 3.55 11.43
CA ASN A 269 -12.40 2.14 11.14
C ASN A 269 -13.69 1.31 11.17
N GLU A 270 -14.55 1.51 12.18
CA GLU A 270 -15.86 0.85 12.24
C GLU A 270 -16.76 1.21 11.05
N MET A 271 -16.70 2.47 10.60
CA MET A 271 -17.38 2.89 9.37
C MET A 271 -16.82 2.15 8.15
N ILE A 272 -15.50 2.09 7.96
CA ILE A 272 -14.87 1.37 6.84
C ILE A 272 -15.27 -0.11 6.86
N LYS A 273 -15.19 -0.79 8.01
CA LYS A 273 -15.60 -2.20 8.15
C LYS A 273 -17.04 -2.41 7.70
N ARG A 274 -17.97 -1.55 8.16
CA ARG A 274 -19.40 -1.67 7.85
C ARG A 274 -19.72 -1.52 6.36
N TYR A 275 -19.01 -0.65 5.65
CA TYR A 275 -19.29 -0.36 4.24
C TYR A 275 -18.46 -1.20 3.27
N SER A 276 -17.27 -1.66 3.71
CA SER A 276 -16.29 -2.37 2.88
C SER A 276 -16.06 -3.83 3.30
N GLU A 277 -16.97 -4.45 4.05
CA GLU A 277 -16.89 -5.87 4.46
C GLU A 277 -16.74 -6.82 3.26
N GLU A 278 -17.48 -6.55 2.18
CA GLU A 278 -17.46 -7.37 0.96
C GLU A 278 -16.34 -6.98 -0.03
N ALA A 279 -15.52 -5.99 0.31
CA ALA A 279 -14.46 -5.50 -0.56
C ALA A 279 -13.29 -6.49 -0.60
N ALA A 280 -12.80 -6.78 -1.80
CA ALA A 280 -11.56 -7.53 -1.96
C ALA A 280 -10.33 -6.65 -1.73
N ILE A 281 -10.42 -5.36 -2.12
CA ILE A 281 -9.38 -4.36 -1.91
C ILE A 281 -10.03 -3.05 -1.52
N THR A 282 -9.48 -2.41 -0.49
CA THR A 282 -9.88 -1.09 -0.01
C THR A 282 -8.69 -0.13 -0.14
N LEU A 283 -8.89 0.96 -0.87
CA LEU A 283 -7.91 2.01 -1.11
C LEU A 283 -8.25 3.21 -0.23
N LEU A 284 -7.37 3.50 0.72
CA LEU A 284 -7.51 4.57 1.71
C LEU A 284 -6.41 5.60 1.52
N ASN A 285 -6.69 6.86 1.85
CA ASN A 285 -5.65 7.88 1.93
C ASN A 285 -4.76 7.63 3.15
N LEU A 286 -3.46 7.78 2.97
CA LEU A 286 -2.49 7.61 4.05
C LEU A 286 -2.32 8.97 4.77
N PRO A 287 -2.63 9.07 6.08
CA PRO A 287 -2.36 10.29 6.82
C PRO A 287 -0.84 10.54 6.87
N LEU A 288 -0.43 11.81 6.95
CA LEU A 288 0.99 12.15 7.02
C LEU A 288 1.61 11.60 8.30
N PRO A 289 2.84 11.04 8.22
CA PRO A 289 3.54 10.49 9.37
C PRO A 289 3.75 11.58 10.45
N PRO A 290 3.26 11.42 11.70
CA PRO A 290 3.60 12.30 12.82
C PRO A 290 5.11 12.40 13.04
N ASP A 291 5.52 13.47 13.71
CA ASP A 291 6.93 13.68 14.04
C ASP A 291 7.45 12.56 14.96
N ASP A 292 6.61 12.06 15.86
CA ASP A 292 6.87 10.87 16.67
C ASP A 292 6.53 9.57 15.92
N ALA A 293 7.52 8.68 15.79
CA ALA A 293 7.38 7.44 15.04
C ALA A 293 6.46 6.42 15.72
N ASN A 294 6.32 6.45 17.05
CA ASN A 294 5.48 5.47 17.76
C ASN A 294 3.99 5.72 17.51
N ASN A 295 3.57 6.98 17.42
CA ASN A 295 2.17 7.35 17.22
C ASN A 295 1.66 6.98 15.81
N MET A 296 2.53 6.96 14.79
CA MET A 296 2.13 6.63 13.42
C MET A 296 1.65 5.19 13.28
N LEU A 297 2.40 4.22 13.81
CA LEU A 297 2.04 2.82 13.67
C LEU A 297 0.73 2.52 14.38
N THR A 298 0.56 3.04 15.59
CA THR A 298 -0.70 2.94 16.32
C THR A 298 -1.86 3.56 15.53
N GLY A 299 -1.67 4.74 14.93
CA GLY A 299 -2.68 5.36 14.08
C GLY A 299 -3.02 4.54 12.83
N LEU A 300 -2.02 3.98 12.15
CA LEU A 300 -2.23 3.12 10.98
C LEU A 300 -2.85 1.78 11.34
N GLU A 301 -2.49 1.21 12.49
CA GLU A 301 -3.12 0.00 13.03
C GLU A 301 -4.61 0.22 13.22
N PHE A 302 -5.02 1.35 13.80
CA PHE A 302 -6.44 1.69 13.98
C PHE A 302 -7.19 1.80 12.64
N VAL A 303 -6.57 2.36 11.60
CA VAL A 303 -7.23 2.57 10.29
C VAL A 303 -7.37 1.26 9.49
N THR A 304 -6.63 0.20 9.84
CA THR A 304 -6.50 -0.99 8.99
C THR A 304 -6.77 -2.32 9.71
N TYR A 305 -7.59 -2.32 10.75
CA TYR A 305 -8.16 -3.57 11.31
C TYR A 305 -9.20 -4.14 10.33
N SER A 306 -8.73 -4.82 9.29
CA SER A 306 -9.50 -5.65 8.36
C SER A 306 -8.85 -7.03 8.14
#